data_AF-T1ANT7-F1
#
_entry.id   AF-T1ANT7-F1
#
_cell.length_a   1.000
_cell.length_b   1.000
_cell.length_c   1.000
_cell.angle_alpha   90.00
_cell.angle_beta   90.00
_cell.angle_gamma   90.00
#
_symmetry.space_group_name_H-M   'P 1'
#
loop_
_entity.id
_entity.type
_entity.pdbx_description
1 polymer ?
#
loop_
_entity_poly.entity_id
_entity_poly.type
_entity_poly.pdbx_seq_one_letter_code
_entity_poly.pdbx_strand_id
1 'polypeptide(L)'
;PEVKERAIKDAWTTLDSNGPHQYAMNVLAYCSRMMIRSTGKLPGGTPVRLSITDLFPSEAVAICRQSLLHPEIQAGYFRSYGKHDRIQDEIFALGVLGDHGQSLDLPFLRTLALSQNLGHYALKAVHRLEERLGSEDAKTSVGPP
;
A
#
# COMPACT_ATOMS: atom_id res chain seq x y z
N PRO A 1 -15.11 15.34 -10.22
CA PRO A 1 -15.06 13.99 -10.85
C PRO A 1 -13.95 13.92 -11.90
N GLU A 2 -14.00 14.80 -12.92
CA GLU A 2 -13.08 14.81 -14.06
C GLU A 2 -11.60 15.06 -13.71
N VAL A 3 -11.33 15.89 -12.69
CA VAL A 3 -9.96 16.18 -12.25
C VAL A 3 -9.29 14.98 -11.60
N LYS A 4 -10.06 14.17 -10.85
CA LYS A 4 -9.55 12.94 -10.23
C LYS A 4 -9.28 11.86 -11.28
N GLU A 5 -10.19 11.73 -12.23
CA GLU A 5 -10.10 10.77 -13.33
C GLU A 5 -8.92 11.07 -14.26
N ARG A 6 -8.68 12.37 -14.54
CA ARG A 6 -7.52 12.83 -15.29
C ARG A 6 -6.20 12.57 -14.55
N ALA A 7 -6.15 12.88 -13.25
CA ALA A 7 -4.95 12.61 -12.45
C ALA A 7 -4.61 11.11 -12.37
N ILE A 8 -5.63 10.25 -12.29
CA ILE A 8 -5.45 8.79 -12.33
C ILE A 8 -4.95 8.35 -13.72
N LYS A 9 -5.54 8.90 -14.79
CA LYS A 9 -5.16 8.57 -16.18
C LYS A 9 -3.75 9.02 -16.53
N ASP A 10 -3.36 10.22 -16.13
CA ASP A 10 -2.02 10.78 -16.36
C ASP A 10 -0.95 9.99 -15.57
N ALA A 11 -1.28 9.61 -14.33
CA ALA A 11 -0.43 8.74 -13.53
C ALA A 11 -0.26 7.35 -14.18
N TRP A 12 -1.35 6.77 -14.70
CA TRP A 12 -1.33 5.50 -15.44
C TRP A 12 -0.46 5.57 -16.70
N THR A 13 -0.59 6.64 -17.48
CA THR A 13 0.18 6.83 -18.73
C THR A 13 1.68 6.98 -18.45
N THR A 14 2.03 7.63 -17.33
CA THR A 14 3.42 7.77 -16.88
C THR A 14 4.02 6.44 -16.41
N LEU A 15 3.20 5.54 -15.87
CA LEU A 15 3.61 4.20 -15.41
C LEU A 15 3.92 3.25 -16.56
N ASP A 16 3.14 3.32 -17.64
CA ASP A 16 3.29 2.49 -18.83
C ASP A 16 4.60 2.80 -19.61
N SER A 17 5.09 4.03 -19.49
CA SER A 17 6.20 4.56 -20.29
C SER A 17 7.61 4.25 -19.75
N ASN A 18 7.77 3.93 -18.46
CA ASN A 18 9.10 3.86 -17.81
C ASN A 18 9.42 2.52 -17.13
N GLY A 19 8.71 1.44 -17.48
CA GLY A 19 8.82 0.16 -16.80
C GLY A 19 7.83 0.09 -15.62
N PRO A 20 6.90 -0.89 -15.60
CA PRO A 20 5.60 -0.76 -14.93
C PRO A 20 5.61 -0.64 -13.38
N HIS A 21 6.78 -0.76 -12.74
CA HIS A 21 6.86 -0.97 -11.28
C HIS A 21 7.64 0.14 -10.56
N GLN A 22 8.46 0.91 -11.28
CA GLN A 22 9.44 1.83 -10.69
C GLN A 22 8.78 3.03 -9.99
N TYR A 23 7.66 3.54 -10.52
CA TYR A 23 6.95 4.72 -10.01
C TYR A 23 5.60 4.43 -9.36
N ALA A 24 5.10 3.19 -9.49
CA ALA A 24 3.73 2.79 -9.11
C ALA A 24 3.46 3.03 -7.62
N MET A 25 4.44 2.72 -6.77
CA MET A 25 4.35 2.93 -5.34
C MET A 25 4.22 4.39 -4.94
N ASN A 26 5.03 5.25 -5.55
CA ASN A 26 5.03 6.66 -5.21
C ASN A 26 3.70 7.31 -5.58
N VAL A 27 3.14 6.95 -6.74
CA VAL A 27 1.80 7.35 -7.18
C VAL A 27 0.74 6.86 -6.20
N LEU A 28 0.76 5.57 -5.84
CA LEU A 28 -0.25 4.98 -4.97
C LEU A 28 -0.22 5.59 -3.55
N ALA A 29 0.97 5.82 -3.01
CA ALA A 29 1.18 6.52 -1.74
C ALA A 29 0.76 8.00 -1.80
N TYR A 30 1.02 8.68 -2.91
CA TYR A 30 0.60 10.07 -3.11
C TYR A 30 -0.93 10.19 -3.21
N CYS A 31 -1.58 9.36 -4.03
CA CYS A 31 -3.03 9.38 -4.19
C CYS A 31 -3.74 9.06 -2.86
N SER A 32 -3.23 8.09 -2.09
CA SER A 32 -3.76 7.78 -0.76
C SER A 32 -3.65 8.98 0.20
N ARG A 33 -2.48 9.66 0.22
CA ARG A 33 -2.29 10.90 1.01
C ARG A 33 -3.21 12.03 0.58
N MET A 34 -3.41 12.21 -0.73
CA MET A 34 -4.29 13.26 -1.26
C MET A 34 -5.75 13.00 -0.95
N MET A 35 -6.20 11.74 -1.01
CA MET A 35 -7.55 11.39 -0.59
C MET A 35 -7.77 11.72 0.87
N ILE A 36 -6.90 11.29 1.78
CA ILE A 36 -6.95 11.61 3.22
C ILE A 36 -6.97 13.12 3.46
N ARG A 37 -6.12 13.90 2.78
CA ARG A 37 -6.08 15.36 2.92
C ARG A 37 -7.32 16.08 2.38
N SER A 38 -7.97 15.53 1.37
CA SER A 38 -9.14 16.14 0.72
C SER A 38 -10.46 15.93 1.48
N THR A 39 -10.45 15.06 2.50
CA THR A 39 -11.66 14.67 3.27
C THR A 39 -12.25 15.77 4.11
N GLY A 40 -11.40 16.58 4.75
CA GLY A 40 -11.82 17.74 5.53
C GLY A 40 -12.49 18.83 4.69
N LYS A 41 -12.58 18.65 3.36
CA LYS A 41 -13.20 19.59 2.43
C LYS A 41 -14.48 19.04 1.78
N LEU A 42 -14.91 17.81 2.10
CA LEU A 42 -16.10 17.23 1.49
C LEU A 42 -17.35 17.58 2.33
N PRO A 43 -18.37 18.25 1.75
CA PRO A 43 -19.63 18.49 2.44
C PRO A 43 -20.44 17.18 2.50
N GLY A 44 -20.98 16.85 3.67
CA GLY A 44 -21.86 15.70 3.90
C GLY A 44 -21.38 14.73 4.98
N GLY A 45 -22.31 13.91 5.49
CA GLY A 45 -22.04 12.91 6.54
C GLY A 45 -21.77 11.49 6.03
N THR A 46 -21.71 11.30 4.71
CA THR A 46 -21.48 9.99 4.10
C THR A 46 -20.04 9.54 4.40
N PRO A 47 -19.83 8.29 4.87
CA PRO A 47 -18.48 7.75 5.04
C PRO A 47 -17.79 7.70 3.68
N VAL A 48 -16.83 8.60 3.46
CA VAL A 48 -16.02 8.57 2.25
C VAL A 48 -15.06 7.40 2.40
N ARG A 49 -14.95 6.52 1.40
CA ARG A 49 -13.87 5.54 1.34
C ARG A 49 -12.60 6.25 0.87
N LEU A 50 -11.56 6.23 1.72
CA LEU A 50 -10.40 7.13 1.61
C LEU A 50 -9.10 6.45 1.20
N SER A 51 -9.12 5.13 1.08
CA SER A 51 -7.93 4.39 0.71
C SER A 51 -8.09 3.76 -0.66
N ILE A 52 -7.12 4.01 -1.54
CA ILE A 52 -7.01 3.29 -2.82
C ILE A 52 -6.74 1.82 -2.54
N THR A 53 -6.08 1.51 -1.42
CA THR A 53 -5.78 0.13 -1.01
C THR A 53 -7.03 -0.63 -0.61
N ASP A 54 -8.07 0.05 -0.11
CA ASP A 54 -9.37 -0.57 0.17
C ASP A 54 -10.20 -0.79 -1.10
N LEU A 55 -9.95 0.02 -2.15
CA LEU A 55 -10.67 -0.08 -3.42
C LEU A 55 -10.03 -1.11 -4.36
N PHE A 56 -8.70 -1.23 -4.35
CA PHE A 56 -7.92 -2.11 -5.21
C PHE A 56 -6.88 -2.90 -4.37
N PRO A 57 -7.33 -3.74 -3.41
CA PRO A 57 -6.43 -4.38 -2.44
C PRO A 57 -5.45 -5.34 -3.09
N SER A 58 -5.89 -6.12 -4.08
CA SER A 58 -5.03 -7.08 -4.79
C SER A 58 -3.88 -6.39 -5.54
N GLU A 59 -4.20 -5.34 -6.27
CA GLU A 59 -3.26 -4.57 -7.07
C GLU A 59 -2.31 -3.79 -6.16
N ALA A 60 -2.85 -3.16 -5.10
CA ALA A 60 -2.03 -2.46 -4.12
C ALA A 60 -1.02 -3.41 -3.46
N VAL A 61 -1.44 -4.60 -3.04
CA VAL A 61 -0.54 -5.62 -2.47
C VAL A 61 0.51 -6.07 -3.48
N ALA A 62 0.13 -6.32 -4.73
CA ALA A 62 1.09 -6.75 -5.76
C ALA A 62 2.18 -5.70 -5.99
N ILE A 63 1.80 -4.42 -6.11
CA ILE A 63 2.74 -3.30 -6.28
C ILE A 63 3.64 -3.15 -5.04
N CYS A 64 3.05 -3.17 -3.84
CA CYS A 64 3.80 -3.03 -2.58
C CYS A 64 4.77 -4.20 -2.34
N ARG A 65 4.38 -5.42 -2.73
CA ARG A 65 5.26 -6.59 -2.63
C ARG A 65 6.45 -6.46 -3.57
N GLN A 66 6.20 -6.11 -4.83
CA GLN A 66 7.26 -5.93 -5.83
C GLN A 66 8.23 -4.83 -5.42
N SER A 67 7.73 -3.74 -4.86
CA SER A 67 8.56 -2.63 -4.43
C SER A 67 9.46 -2.98 -3.25
N LEU A 68 9.00 -3.81 -2.32
CA LEU A 68 9.81 -4.28 -1.19
C LEU A 68 10.84 -5.35 -1.62
N LEU A 69 10.54 -6.14 -2.66
CA LEU A 69 11.47 -7.11 -3.22
C LEU A 69 12.59 -6.45 -4.04
N HIS A 70 12.26 -5.36 -4.73
CA HIS A 70 13.16 -4.66 -5.63
C HIS A 70 13.28 -3.17 -5.28
N PRO A 71 13.73 -2.83 -4.07
CA PRO A 71 13.71 -1.45 -3.61
C PRO A 71 14.68 -0.58 -4.43
N GLU A 72 15.72 -1.15 -5.04
CA GLU A 72 16.63 -0.49 -6.00
C GLU A 72 15.96 -0.03 -7.29
N ILE A 73 14.86 -0.67 -7.69
CA ILE A 73 14.09 -0.30 -8.87
C ILE A 73 13.13 0.84 -8.51
N GLN A 74 12.94 1.19 -7.24
CA GLN A 74 12.07 2.32 -6.91
C GLN A 74 12.75 3.65 -7.28
N ALA A 75 12.06 4.43 -8.12
CA ALA A 75 12.37 5.82 -8.37
C ALA A 75 11.12 6.65 -8.08
N GLY A 76 11.32 7.84 -7.51
CA GLY A 76 10.20 8.73 -7.28
C GLY A 76 9.79 9.43 -8.55
N TYR A 77 8.51 9.78 -8.59
CA TYR A 77 7.94 10.63 -9.62
C TYR A 77 8.62 12.01 -9.67
N PHE A 78 9.15 12.47 -8.54
CA PHE A 78 9.82 13.76 -8.42
C PHE A 78 11.33 13.63 -8.54
N ARG A 79 11.95 14.61 -9.20
CA ARG A 79 13.40 14.72 -9.40
C ARG A 79 14.23 14.74 -8.10
N SER A 80 13.59 15.08 -6.98
CA SER A 80 14.19 15.14 -5.64
C SER A 80 14.03 13.85 -4.83
N TYR A 81 13.54 12.76 -5.42
CA TYR A 81 13.35 11.51 -4.71
C TYR A 81 14.65 11.00 -4.12
N GLY A 82 14.67 10.90 -2.80
CA GLY A 82 15.85 10.50 -2.04
C GLY A 82 15.61 9.30 -1.15
N LYS A 83 16.63 8.99 -0.35
CA LYS A 83 16.60 7.90 0.65
C LYS A 83 15.42 8.03 1.62
N HIS A 84 15.06 9.26 2.00
CA HIS A 84 13.95 9.50 2.93
C HIS A 84 12.60 9.11 2.32
N ASP A 85 12.35 9.52 1.07
CA ASP A 85 11.10 9.19 0.35
C ASP A 85 10.98 7.68 0.16
N ARG A 86 12.08 7.01 -0.18
CA ARG A 86 12.12 5.55 -0.30
C ARG A 86 11.76 4.84 0.99
N ILE A 87 12.30 5.27 2.13
CA ILE A 87 11.93 4.69 3.44
C ILE A 87 10.44 4.89 3.71
N GLN A 88 9.87 6.06 3.36
CA GLN A 88 8.44 6.30 3.54
C GLN A 88 7.57 5.40 2.64
N ASP A 89 7.98 5.19 1.40
CA ASP A 89 7.27 4.31 0.46
C ASP A 89 7.38 2.83 0.89
N GLU A 90 8.53 2.41 1.43
CA GLU A 90 8.72 1.07 2.03
C GLU A 90 7.86 0.88 3.30
N ILE A 91 7.77 1.89 4.18
CA ILE A 91 6.88 1.86 5.35
C ILE A 91 5.42 1.76 4.92
N PHE A 92 5.02 2.53 3.90
CA PHE A 92 3.69 2.46 3.33
C PHE A 92 3.41 1.06 2.78
N ALA A 93 4.32 0.48 2.01
CA ALA A 93 4.20 -0.86 1.46
C ALA A 93 3.99 -1.93 2.55
N LEU A 94 4.76 -1.86 3.63
CA LEU A 94 4.60 -2.74 4.79
C LEU A 94 3.21 -2.62 5.42
N GLY A 95 2.69 -1.39 5.53
CA GLY A 95 1.32 -1.14 5.98
C GLY A 95 0.28 -1.84 5.11
N VAL A 96 0.38 -1.68 3.78
CA VAL A 96 -0.54 -2.32 2.82
C VAL A 96 -0.50 -3.84 2.91
N LEU A 97 0.69 -4.44 3.03
CA LEU A 97 0.83 -5.88 3.22
C LEU A 97 0.25 -6.34 4.56
N GLY A 98 0.38 -5.55 5.62
CA GLY A 98 -0.24 -5.88 6.91
C GLY A 98 -1.77 -5.85 6.87
N ASP A 99 -2.34 -4.87 6.18
CA ASP A 99 -3.78 -4.65 6.14
C ASP A 99 -4.49 -5.55 5.10
N HIS A 100 -3.83 -5.88 3.99
CA HIS A 100 -4.44 -6.57 2.84
C HIS A 100 -3.64 -7.77 2.30
N GLY A 101 -2.43 -8.03 2.79
CA GLY A 101 -1.60 -9.16 2.34
C GLY A 101 -2.19 -10.52 2.67
N GLN A 102 -1.56 -11.61 2.22
CA GLN A 102 -2.03 -12.99 2.43
C GLN A 102 -1.06 -13.78 3.31
N SER A 103 -1.44 -14.97 3.76
CA SER A 103 -0.60 -15.83 4.60
C SER A 103 0.79 -16.10 4.01
N LEU A 104 0.89 -16.18 2.69
CA LEU A 104 2.15 -16.33 1.95
C LEU A 104 3.12 -15.14 2.08
N ASP A 105 2.63 -13.96 2.50
CA ASP A 105 3.46 -12.77 2.72
C ASP A 105 4.16 -12.78 4.10
N LEU A 106 3.71 -13.61 5.05
CA LEU A 106 4.26 -13.64 6.41
C LEU A 106 5.75 -13.98 6.48
N PRO A 107 6.28 -15.00 5.78
CA PRO A 107 7.73 -15.29 5.80
C PRO A 107 8.56 -14.12 5.27
N PHE A 108 8.05 -13.43 4.25
CA PHE A 108 8.70 -12.26 3.68
C PHE A 108 8.73 -11.09 4.67
N LEU A 109 7.60 -10.76 5.28
CA LEU A 109 7.51 -9.71 6.29
C LEU A 109 8.39 -9.99 7.52
N ARG A 110 8.47 -11.26 7.95
CA ARG A 110 9.36 -11.69 9.06
C ARG A 110 10.83 -11.54 8.71
N THR A 111 11.23 -11.74 7.45
CA THR A 111 12.60 -11.43 7.01
C THR A 111 12.90 -9.93 7.14
N LEU A 112 11.96 -9.08 6.74
CA LEU A 112 12.09 -7.63 6.85
C LEU A 112 12.08 -7.12 8.30
N ALA A 113 11.53 -7.89 9.25
CA ALA A 113 11.58 -7.59 10.68
C ALA A 113 13.01 -7.50 11.24
N LEU A 114 13.98 -8.13 10.59
CA LEU A 114 15.40 -8.09 10.95
C LEU A 114 16.10 -6.80 10.49
N SER A 115 15.45 -5.98 9.67
CA SER A 115 16.01 -4.72 9.17
C SER A 115 16.14 -3.68 10.27
N GLN A 116 17.30 -3.04 10.38
CA GLN A 116 17.54 -1.97 11.35
C GLN A 116 16.62 -0.75 11.14
N ASN A 117 16.22 -0.46 9.90
CA ASN A 117 15.42 0.72 9.56
C ASN A 117 13.91 0.42 9.48
N LEU A 118 13.55 -0.81 9.10
CA LEU A 118 12.16 -1.19 8.83
C LEU A 118 11.58 -2.18 9.84
N GLY A 119 12.40 -2.74 10.73
CA GLY A 119 12.04 -3.91 11.53
C GLY A 119 10.78 -3.72 12.37
N HIS A 120 10.65 -2.56 13.03
CA HIS A 120 9.45 -2.25 13.81
C HIS A 120 8.17 -2.17 12.95
N TYR A 121 8.26 -1.59 11.75
CA TYR A 121 7.13 -1.49 10.82
C TYR A 121 6.75 -2.85 10.25
N ALA A 122 7.74 -3.68 9.94
CA ALA A 122 7.52 -5.04 9.45
C ALA A 122 6.87 -5.94 10.53
N LEU A 123 7.32 -5.85 11.79
CA LEU A 123 6.67 -6.55 12.91
C LEU A 123 5.21 -6.12 13.09
N LYS A 124 4.94 -4.81 12.98
CA LYS A 124 3.58 -4.30 13.04
C LYS A 124 2.70 -4.83 11.91
N ALA A 125 3.25 -4.94 10.70
CA ALA A 125 2.56 -5.53 9.55
C ALA A 125 2.28 -7.02 9.76
N VAL A 126 3.25 -7.79 10.27
CA VAL A 126 3.07 -9.21 10.64
C VAL A 126 1.92 -9.37 11.62
N HIS A 127 1.92 -8.59 12.70
CA HIS A 127 0.90 -8.70 13.74
C HIS A 127 -0.51 -8.45 13.19
N ARG A 128 -0.70 -7.38 12.41
CA ARG A 128 -1.99 -7.06 11.79
C ARG A 128 -2.47 -8.15 10.84
N LEU A 129 -1.56 -8.70 10.05
CA LEU A 129 -1.87 -9.76 9.11
C LEU A 129 -2.28 -11.05 9.84
N GLU A 130 -1.56 -11.42 10.90
CA GLU A 130 -1.88 -12.58 11.75
C GLU A 130 -3.23 -12.42 12.44
N GLU A 131 -3.52 -11.25 13.02
CA GLU A 131 -4.80 -10.95 13.66
C GLU A 131 -5.97 -11.10 12.67
N ARG A 132 -5.80 -10.59 11.44
CA ARG A 132 -6.81 -10.66 10.40
C ARG A 132 -7.04 -12.11 9.95
N LEU A 133 -5.98 -12.85 9.66
CA LEU A 133 -6.07 -14.26 9.23
C LEU A 133 -6.69 -15.13 10.32
N GLY A 134 -6.29 -14.95 11.58
CA GLY A 134 -6.90 -15.66 12.71
C GLY A 134 -8.38 -15.32 12.92
N SER A 135 -8.78 -14.09 12.61
CA SER A 135 -10.19 -13.67 12.65
C SER A 135 -11.01 -14.24 11.47
N GLU A 136 -10.39 -14.49 10.32
CA GLU A 136 -11.03 -15.12 9.16
C GLU A 136 -11.23 -16.62 9.36
N ASP A 137 -10.26 -17.30 9.95
CA ASP A 137 -10.36 -18.72 10.34
C ASP A 137 -11.48 -18.92 11.38
N ALA A 138 -11.64 -18.00 12.33
CA ALA A 138 -12.72 -18.03 13.31
C ALA A 138 -14.12 -17.79 12.72
N LYS A 139 -14.25 -17.06 11.61
CA LYS A 139 -15.54 -16.85 10.91
C LYS A 139 -15.93 -18.05 10.05
N THR A 140 -14.94 -18.79 9.54
CA THR A 140 -15.18 -19.94 8.66
C THR A 140 -15.60 -21.19 9.46
N SER A 141 -15.26 -21.26 10.76
CA SER A 141 -15.68 -22.34 11.66
C SER A 141 -17.09 -22.20 12.23
N VAL A 142 -17.77 -21.07 12.00
CA VAL A 142 -19.15 -20.80 12.43
C VAL A 142 -20.06 -20.68 11.19
N GLY A 143 -20.22 -21.78 10.45
CA GLY A 143 -21.29 -21.95 9.45
C GLY A 143 -22.59 -22.47 10.08
N PRO A 144 -23.79 -22.15 9.54
CA PRO A 144 -25.05 -22.15 10.30
C PRO A 144 -25.60 -23.56 10.61
N PRO A 145 -26.52 -23.70 11.59
CA PRO A 145 -27.24 -24.94 11.85
C PRO A 145 -28.16 -25.37 10.70
#